data_AF-A0A9P6CE50-F1
#
_entry.id   AF-A0A9P6CE50-F1
#
_cell.length_a   1.000
_cell.length_b   1.000
_cell.length_c   1.000
_cell.angle_alpha   90.00
_cell.angle_beta   90.00
_cell.angle_gamma   90.00
#
_symmetry.space_group_name_H-M   'P 1'
#
loop_
_entity.id
_entity.type
_entity.pdbx_description
1 polymer ?
#
loop_
_entity_poly.entity_id
_entity_poly.type
_entity_poly.pdbx_seq_one_letter_code
_entity_poly.pdbx_strand_id
1 'polypeptide(L)'
;MTLYEWASRCERIKLSSSRCIDSDAPDEIFEEEPDLPRKKTQGSVILRFEESHPLADTHATICSPTSSLKIPNFIGPTLPRRDQGDREYYCATMLTLFKPWKTGFDLRHSGLSWDESFQKFEFSKRSLKIMSNLNIRYECLDARDDFHAQMKKGGVTFPNW
;
A
#
# COMPACT_ATOMS: atom_id res chain seq x y z
N MET A 1 0.83 -8.85 -9.49
CA MET A 1 0.52 -8.20 -8.20
C MET A 1 0.62 -6.70 -8.40
N THR A 2 -0.32 -5.92 -7.88
CA THR A 2 -0.27 -4.46 -7.93
C THR A 2 0.64 -3.90 -6.82
N LEU A 3 1.04 -2.63 -6.91
CA LEU A 3 1.83 -1.99 -5.85
C LEU A 3 1.06 -1.97 -4.52
N TYR A 4 -0.25 -1.68 -4.55
CA TYR A 4 -1.07 -1.69 -3.35
C TYR A 4 -1.12 -3.07 -2.70
N GLU A 5 -1.27 -4.14 -3.50
CA GLU A 5 -1.25 -5.52 -3.01
C GLU A 5 0.11 -5.89 -2.40
N TRP A 6 1.20 -5.47 -3.05
CA TRP A 6 2.54 -5.68 -2.55
C TRP A 6 2.74 -5.01 -1.19
N ALA A 7 2.40 -3.73 -1.06
CA ALA A 7 2.48 -2.99 0.19
C ALA A 7 1.59 -3.58 1.30
N SER A 8 0.45 -4.17 0.93
CA SER A 8 -0.48 -4.80 1.88
C SER A 8 -0.01 -6.17 2.39
N ARG A 9 0.94 -6.82 1.71
CA ARG A 9 1.26 -8.25 1.92
C ARG A 9 2.71 -8.55 2.20
N CYS A 10 3.60 -7.77 1.62
CA CYS A 10 5.00 -8.11 1.53
C CYS A 10 5.82 -7.21 2.45
N GLU A 11 6.71 -7.81 3.23
CA GLU A 11 7.64 -7.11 4.09
C GLU A 11 9.05 -7.68 3.94
N ARG A 12 10.05 -6.82 4.09
CA ARG A 12 11.44 -7.25 4.06
C ARG A 12 11.81 -7.85 5.42
N ILE A 13 12.46 -8.99 5.39
CA ILE A 13 13.01 -9.69 6.56
C ILE A 13 14.52 -9.82 6.43
N LYS A 14 15.21 -9.88 7.58
CA LYS A 14 16.61 -10.31 7.65
C LYS A 14 16.67 -11.82 7.67
N LEU A 15 17.61 -12.39 6.95
CA LEU A 15 17.98 -13.80 7.08
C LEU A 15 18.93 -13.88 8.28
N SER A 16 18.52 -14.57 9.35
CA SER A 16 19.45 -14.85 10.45
C SER A 16 20.49 -15.86 9.97
N SER A 17 21.76 -15.63 10.33
CA SER A 17 22.88 -16.54 10.02
C SER A 17 22.66 -17.97 10.55
N SER A 18 21.74 -18.14 11.50
CA SER A 18 21.46 -19.42 12.14
C SER A 18 20.36 -20.18 11.41
N ARG A 19 20.67 -20.65 10.20
CA ARG A 19 20.12 -21.86 9.57
C ARG A 19 20.90 -22.28 8.31
N CYS A 20 22.22 -22.19 8.38
CA CYS A 20 23.08 -23.18 7.73
C CYS A 20 23.46 -24.17 8.83
N ILE A 21 23.01 -25.42 8.70
CA ILE A 21 23.56 -26.50 9.52
C ILE A 21 24.97 -26.69 8.96
N ASP A 22 25.96 -26.15 9.64
CA ASP A 22 27.32 -26.66 9.59
C ASP A 22 27.78 -26.81 11.04
N SER A 23 28.13 -28.04 11.36
CA SER A 23 28.76 -28.47 12.60
C SER A 23 30.10 -27.75 12.78
N ASP A 24 30.37 -27.35 14.02
CA ASP A 24 31.68 -26.97 14.57
C ASP A 24 32.09 -25.49 14.50
N ALA A 25 31.64 -24.68 15.46
CA ALA A 25 32.45 -23.63 16.12
C ALA A 25 31.80 -23.14 17.44
N PRO A 26 32.58 -22.72 18.47
CA PRO A 26 32.10 -22.52 19.83
C PRO A 26 31.57 -21.11 20.13
N ASP A 27 30.72 -21.06 21.17
CA ASP A 27 29.83 -19.99 21.58
C ASP A 27 30.51 -18.66 21.97
N GLU A 28 30.14 -17.57 21.29
CA GLU A 28 30.20 -16.22 21.86
C GLU A 28 28.76 -15.71 22.09
N ILE A 29 28.42 -15.51 23.35
CA ILE A 29 27.12 -15.06 23.84
C ILE A 29 26.99 -13.57 23.55
N PHE A 30 26.19 -13.21 22.55
CA PHE A 30 25.69 -11.85 22.37
C PHE A 30 24.24 -11.80 22.88
N GLU A 31 23.96 -10.96 23.87
CA GLU A 31 22.62 -10.77 24.41
C GLU A 31 21.70 -10.15 23.35
N GLU A 32 20.84 -10.96 22.73
CA GLU A 32 19.77 -10.51 21.84
C GLU A 32 18.60 -9.96 22.66
N GLU A 33 18.17 -8.71 22.40
CA GLU A 33 16.87 -8.21 22.85
C GLU A 33 15.76 -9.14 22.35
N PRO A 34 14.75 -9.46 23.20
CA PRO A 34 13.76 -10.48 22.87
C PRO A 34 12.83 -9.99 21.76
N ASP A 35 13.12 -10.40 20.53
CA ASP A 35 12.26 -10.20 19.37
C ASP A 35 10.96 -10.99 19.60
N LEU A 36 9.83 -10.27 19.66
CA LEU A 36 8.51 -10.84 19.90
C LEU A 36 8.24 -12.03 18.95
N PRO A 37 7.62 -13.13 19.42
CA PRO A 37 7.43 -14.32 18.61
C PRO A 37 6.51 -14.03 17.41
N ARG A 38 7.11 -13.82 16.23
CA ARG A 38 6.39 -13.71 14.96
C ARG A 38 5.75 -15.07 14.66
N LYS A 39 4.46 -15.21 14.96
CA LYS A 39 3.67 -16.40 14.60
C LYS A 39 3.82 -16.67 13.11
N LYS A 40 4.50 -17.76 12.74
CA LYS A 40 4.63 -18.21 11.34
C LYS A 40 3.23 -18.38 10.76
N THR A 41 2.79 -17.42 9.95
CA THR A 41 1.49 -17.51 9.30
C THR A 41 1.59 -18.59 8.23
N GLN A 42 0.83 -19.67 8.40
CA GLN A 42 0.75 -20.79 7.47
C GLN A 42 0.41 -20.24 6.07
N GLY A 43 1.20 -20.58 5.05
CA GLY A 43 0.98 -20.14 3.66
C GLY A 43 1.67 -18.83 3.22
N SER A 44 2.65 -18.34 3.99
CA SER A 44 3.53 -17.25 3.53
C SER A 44 4.57 -17.75 2.51
N VAL A 45 4.88 -16.93 1.51
CA VAL A 45 5.89 -17.20 0.48
C VAL A 45 7.10 -16.32 0.70
N ILE A 46 8.30 -16.89 0.65
CA ILE A 46 9.56 -16.15 0.74
C ILE A 46 10.12 -15.94 -0.66
N LEU A 47 10.38 -14.69 -1.03
CA LEU A 47 10.99 -14.26 -2.27
C LEU A 47 12.41 -13.78 -1.96
N ARG A 48 13.41 -14.45 -2.56
CA ARG A 48 14.83 -14.07 -2.45
C ARG A 48 15.17 -13.03 -3.50
N PHE A 49 16.16 -12.19 -3.22
CA PHE A 49 16.74 -11.31 -4.23
C PHE A 49 17.58 -12.13 -5.22
N GLU A 50 17.84 -11.57 -6.40
CA GLU A 50 18.84 -12.12 -7.31
C GLU A 50 20.23 -12.08 -6.69
N GLU A 51 21.10 -13.02 -7.06
CA GLU A 51 22.46 -13.17 -6.50
C GLU A 51 23.32 -11.91 -6.67
N SER A 52 23.04 -11.11 -7.70
CA SER A 52 23.73 -9.84 -7.98
C SER A 52 23.33 -8.69 -7.03
N HIS A 53 22.26 -8.87 -6.23
CA HIS A 53 21.73 -7.82 -5.39
C HIS A 53 22.56 -7.67 -4.10
N PRO A 54 22.93 -6.46 -3.66
CA PRO A 54 23.76 -6.24 -2.46
C PRO A 54 23.22 -6.84 -1.15
N LEU A 55 21.92 -7.16 -1.11
CA LEU A 55 21.24 -7.74 0.05
C LEU A 55 20.81 -9.20 -0.15
N ALA A 56 21.28 -9.89 -1.19
CA ALA A 56 20.85 -11.25 -1.51
C ALA A 56 21.06 -12.25 -0.37
N ASP A 57 22.19 -12.16 0.31
CA ASP A 57 22.56 -13.08 1.40
C ASP A 57 21.96 -12.68 2.75
N THR A 58 21.64 -11.39 2.92
CA THR A 58 21.25 -10.83 4.22
C THR A 58 19.74 -10.64 4.38
N HIS A 59 19.00 -10.49 3.29
CA HIS A 59 17.59 -10.16 3.33
C HIS A 59 16.76 -10.99 2.35
N ALA A 60 15.47 -11.10 2.64
CA ALA A 60 14.46 -11.62 1.73
C ALA A 60 13.17 -10.83 1.89
N THR A 61 12.21 -11.05 1.00
CA THR A 61 10.85 -10.54 1.16
C THR A 61 9.92 -11.68 1.52
N ILE A 62 9.17 -11.55 2.61
CA ILE A 62 8.08 -12.47 2.93
C ILE A 62 6.77 -11.86 2.48
N CYS A 63 5.96 -12.62 1.73
CA CYS A 63 4.64 -12.23 1.29
C CYS A 63 3.58 -13.08 1.98
N SER A 64 2.78 -12.43 2.81
CA SER A 64 1.74 -13.06 3.61
C SER A 64 0.53 -13.48 2.77
N PRO A 65 -0.24 -14.49 3.20
CA PRO A 65 -1.47 -14.89 2.50
C PRO A 65 -2.53 -13.78 2.53
N THR A 66 -3.49 -13.87 1.60
CA THR A 66 -4.60 -12.91 1.46
C THR A 66 -5.53 -12.86 2.67
N SER A 67 -5.46 -13.84 3.58
CA SER A 67 -6.18 -13.81 4.87
C SER A 67 -5.58 -12.83 5.89
N SER A 68 -4.33 -12.41 5.68
CA SER A 68 -3.55 -11.59 6.62
C SER A 68 -3.11 -10.26 5.99
N LEU A 69 -3.98 -9.65 5.18
CA LEU A 69 -3.68 -8.37 4.53
C LEU A 69 -3.56 -7.24 5.56
N LYS A 70 -2.48 -6.48 5.45
CA LYS A 70 -2.30 -5.21 6.14
C LYS A 70 -2.96 -4.10 5.33
N ILE A 71 -3.36 -3.02 6.00
CA ILE A 71 -3.87 -1.80 5.34
C ILE A 71 -2.71 -0.81 5.25
N PRO A 72 -2.25 -0.44 4.04
CA PRO A 72 -1.21 0.57 3.89
C PRO A 72 -1.66 1.91 4.47
N ASN A 73 -0.83 2.49 5.34
CA ASN A 73 -1.00 3.85 5.83
C ASN A 73 -0.19 4.81 4.94
N PHE A 74 -0.87 5.72 4.25
CA PHE A 74 -0.23 6.70 3.37
C PHE A 74 0.29 7.88 4.20
N ILE A 75 1.61 8.00 4.32
CA ILE A 75 2.29 9.09 5.03
C ILE A 75 2.73 10.14 4.01
N GLY A 76 2.40 11.42 4.26
CA GLY A 76 2.76 12.54 3.39
C GLY A 76 1.55 13.29 2.84
N PRO A 77 1.67 13.94 1.67
CA PRO A 77 0.56 14.59 0.99
C PRO A 77 -0.61 13.62 0.79
N THR A 78 -1.83 14.14 0.90
CA THR A 78 -3.03 13.30 0.78
C THR A 78 -3.21 12.82 -0.67
N LEU A 79 -3.73 11.60 -0.84
CA LEU A 79 -3.96 11.03 -2.17
C LEU A 79 -4.97 11.88 -2.96
N PRO A 80 -4.81 12.07 -4.28
CA PRO A 80 -5.70 12.93 -5.05
C PRO A 80 -7.18 12.54 -4.95
N ARG A 81 -8.05 13.55 -4.97
CA ARG A 81 -9.50 13.39 -5.02
C ARG A 81 -9.96 12.94 -6.40
N ARG A 82 -11.07 12.19 -6.45
CA ARG A 82 -11.64 11.71 -7.72
C ARG A 82 -12.43 12.80 -8.44
N ASP A 83 -13.11 13.63 -7.68
CA ASP A 83 -14.13 14.59 -8.09
C ASP A 83 -13.60 16.02 -8.23
N GLN A 84 -12.51 16.35 -7.56
CA GLN A 84 -11.90 17.69 -7.59
C GLN A 84 -10.38 17.64 -7.79
N GLY A 85 -9.84 18.68 -8.43
CA GLY A 85 -8.40 18.87 -8.62
C GLY A 85 -7.88 18.33 -9.95
N ASP A 86 -6.61 17.94 -9.97
CA ASP A 86 -5.94 17.47 -11.17
C ASP A 86 -6.31 16.01 -11.49
N ARG A 87 -7.10 15.85 -12.56
CA ARG A 87 -7.55 14.54 -13.04
C ARG A 87 -6.41 13.67 -13.56
N GLU A 88 -5.43 14.25 -14.25
CA GLU A 88 -4.29 13.48 -14.76
C GLU A 88 -3.46 12.94 -13.61
N TYR A 89 -3.25 13.74 -12.56
CA TYR A 89 -2.57 13.30 -11.35
C TYR A 89 -3.35 12.21 -10.59
N TYR A 90 -4.68 12.32 -10.51
CA TYR A 90 -5.53 11.26 -9.96
C TYR A 90 -5.36 9.94 -10.73
N CYS A 91 -5.49 9.99 -12.05
CA CYS A 91 -5.38 8.82 -12.92
C CYS A 91 -3.99 8.18 -12.82
N ALA A 92 -2.92 8.98 -12.84
CA ALA A 92 -1.55 8.51 -12.65
C ALA A 92 -1.37 7.81 -11.30
N THR A 93 -1.90 8.38 -10.22
CA THR A 93 -1.79 7.81 -8.87
C THR A 93 -2.54 6.47 -8.77
N MET A 94 -3.78 6.42 -9.28
CA MET A 94 -4.59 5.20 -9.22
C MET A 94 -4.03 4.09 -10.10
N LEU A 95 -3.50 4.41 -11.28
CA LEU A 95 -2.78 3.44 -12.12
C LEU A 95 -1.54 2.92 -11.39
N THR A 96 -0.73 3.80 -10.81
CA THR A 96 0.48 3.41 -10.07
C THR A 96 0.17 2.43 -8.92
N LEU A 97 -0.92 2.64 -8.20
CA LEU A 97 -1.31 1.79 -7.07
C LEU A 97 -1.97 0.48 -7.50
N PHE A 98 -2.82 0.51 -8.52
CA PHE A 98 -3.77 -0.58 -8.81
C PHE A 98 -3.60 -1.27 -10.17
N LYS A 99 -2.67 -0.81 -11.01
CA LYS A 99 -2.23 -1.54 -12.22
C LYS A 99 -0.91 -2.26 -11.90
N PRO A 100 -0.68 -3.49 -12.37
CA PRO A 100 0.65 -4.11 -12.31
C PRO A 100 1.60 -3.43 -13.30
N TRP A 101 2.81 -3.09 -12.87
CA TRP A 101 3.83 -2.46 -13.73
C TRP A 101 5.24 -2.81 -13.25
N LYS A 102 6.20 -2.76 -14.17
CA LYS A 102 7.65 -2.80 -13.90
C LYS A 102 8.32 -1.50 -14.35
N THR A 103 7.77 -0.86 -15.37
CA THR A 103 8.26 0.39 -15.95
C THR A 103 7.13 1.40 -16.09
N GLY A 104 7.47 2.69 -16.26
CA GLY A 104 6.46 3.74 -16.50
C GLY A 104 5.66 3.53 -17.79
N PHE A 105 6.22 2.84 -18.79
CA PHE A 105 5.53 2.52 -20.05
C PHE A 105 4.38 1.53 -19.85
N ASP A 106 4.49 0.65 -18.85
CA ASP A 106 3.39 -0.26 -18.49
C ASP A 106 2.20 0.53 -17.96
N LEU A 107 2.44 1.65 -17.28
CA LEU A 107 1.38 2.51 -16.76
C LEU A 107 0.74 3.35 -17.87
N ARG A 108 1.56 4.04 -18.66
CA ARG A 108 1.14 4.97 -19.72
C ARG A 108 2.02 4.84 -20.95
N HIS A 109 1.41 4.59 -22.10
CA HIS A 109 2.10 4.63 -23.39
C HIS A 109 2.35 6.08 -23.83
N SER A 110 3.42 6.34 -24.58
CA SER A 110 3.88 7.70 -24.92
C SER A 110 2.85 8.57 -25.64
N GLY A 111 1.90 7.97 -26.36
CA GLY A 111 0.83 8.68 -27.08
C GLY A 111 -0.50 8.83 -26.35
N LEU A 112 -0.60 8.38 -25.09
CA LEU A 112 -1.86 8.43 -24.33
C LEU A 112 -1.76 9.39 -23.14
N SER A 113 -2.87 10.03 -22.80
CA SER A 113 -3.01 10.72 -21.51
C SER A 113 -3.12 9.72 -20.35
N TRP A 114 -2.99 10.20 -19.12
CA TRP A 114 -3.23 9.38 -17.94
C TRP A 114 -4.69 9.00 -17.81
N ASP A 115 -5.62 9.92 -18.10
CA ASP A 115 -7.05 9.61 -18.08
C ASP A 115 -7.44 8.57 -19.14
N GLU A 116 -6.92 8.66 -20.37
CA GLU A 116 -7.16 7.64 -21.40
C GLU A 116 -6.61 6.27 -20.98
N SER A 117 -5.40 6.25 -20.40
CA SER A 117 -4.79 5.01 -19.90
C SER A 117 -5.58 4.42 -18.73
N PHE A 118 -6.18 5.27 -17.90
CA PHE A 118 -7.02 4.88 -16.78
C PHE A 118 -8.35 4.29 -17.26
N GLN A 119 -9.00 4.93 -18.24
CA GLN A 119 -10.26 4.44 -18.81
C GLN A 119 -10.10 3.11 -19.56
N LYS A 120 -8.96 2.90 -20.24
CA LYS A 120 -8.66 1.67 -20.97
C LYS A 120 -8.33 0.48 -20.06
N PHE A 121 -7.91 0.72 -18.82
CA PHE A 121 -7.51 -0.35 -17.92
C PHE A 121 -8.69 -0.86 -17.10
N GLU A 122 -8.95 -2.16 -17.18
CA GLU A 122 -9.99 -2.82 -16.39
C GLU A 122 -9.51 -3.11 -14.96
N PHE A 123 -9.95 -2.27 -14.02
CA PHE A 123 -9.64 -2.48 -12.61
C PHE A 123 -10.48 -3.61 -12.00
N SER A 124 -9.88 -4.35 -11.06
CA SER A 124 -10.62 -5.33 -10.27
C SER A 124 -11.71 -4.66 -9.42
N LYS A 125 -12.79 -5.39 -9.13
CA LYS A 125 -13.87 -4.91 -8.22
C LYS A 125 -13.33 -4.48 -6.87
N ARG A 126 -12.32 -5.20 -6.35
CA ARG A 126 -11.64 -4.86 -5.10
C ARG A 126 -10.88 -3.52 -5.20
N SER A 127 -10.13 -3.32 -6.29
CA SER A 127 -9.41 -2.07 -6.54
C SER A 127 -10.37 -0.89 -6.60
N LEU A 128 -11.46 -1.00 -7.37
CA LEU A 128 -12.50 0.03 -7.45
C LEU A 128 -13.13 0.34 -6.10
N LYS A 129 -13.39 -0.68 -5.27
CA LYS A 129 -13.91 -0.49 -3.91
C LYS A 129 -12.92 0.26 -3.04
N ILE A 130 -11.62 -0.06 -3.12
CA ILE A 130 -10.57 0.66 -2.38
C ILE A 130 -10.48 2.11 -2.87
N MET A 131 -10.48 2.35 -4.19
CA MET A 131 -10.48 3.72 -4.75
C MET A 131 -11.67 4.55 -4.24
N SER A 132 -12.87 3.95 -4.18
CA SER A 132 -14.04 4.60 -3.57
C SER A 132 -13.82 4.91 -2.10
N ASN A 133 -13.25 3.96 -1.33
CA ASN A 133 -12.97 4.18 0.08
C ASN A 133 -11.92 5.27 0.32
N LEU A 134 -10.95 5.44 -0.58
CA LEU A 134 -9.97 6.54 -0.51
C LEU A 134 -10.65 7.91 -0.63
N ASN A 135 -11.77 8.00 -1.35
CA ASN A 135 -12.55 9.24 -1.51
C ASN A 135 -13.36 9.62 -0.25
N ILE A 136 -13.76 8.63 0.56
CA ILE A 136 -14.61 8.84 1.75
C ILE A 136 -14.01 9.86 2.72
N ARG A 137 -12.67 9.87 2.88
CA ARG A 137 -12.00 10.87 3.73
C ARG A 137 -12.38 12.30 3.33
N TYR A 138 -12.48 12.56 2.03
CA TYR A 138 -12.81 13.88 1.51
C TYR A 138 -14.29 14.19 1.66
N GLU A 139 -15.16 13.23 1.39
CA GLU A 139 -16.61 13.36 1.63
C GLU A 139 -16.90 13.74 3.09
N CYS A 140 -16.18 13.13 4.05
CA CYS A 140 -16.31 13.48 5.47
C CYS A 140 -15.78 14.88 5.80
N LEU A 141 -14.69 15.33 5.15
CA LEU A 141 -14.14 16.67 5.35
C LEU A 141 -15.08 17.73 4.78
N ASP A 142 -15.60 17.51 3.58
CA ASP A 142 -16.53 18.40 2.91
C ASP A 142 -17.84 18.51 3.72
N ALA A 143 -18.40 17.38 4.18
CA ALA A 143 -19.60 17.39 5.02
C ALA A 143 -19.42 18.17 6.34
N ARG A 144 -18.25 18.06 6.97
CA ARG A 144 -17.91 18.83 8.17
C ARG A 144 -17.81 20.32 7.86
N ASP A 145 -17.14 20.68 6.78
CA ASP A 145 -16.89 22.07 6.42
C ASP A 145 -18.19 22.75 5.95
N ASP A 146 -19.06 22.03 5.24
CA ASP A 146 -20.41 22.44 4.87
C ASP A 146 -21.28 22.71 6.10
N PHE A 147 -21.26 21.80 7.08
CA PHE A 147 -21.97 21.99 8.34
C PHE A 147 -21.48 23.24 9.07
N HIS A 148 -20.16 23.44 9.18
CA HIS A 148 -19.57 24.65 9.76
C HIS A 148 -19.98 25.92 9.00
N ALA A 149 -20.02 25.88 7.67
CA ALA A 149 -20.45 27.01 6.86
C ALA A 149 -21.93 27.35 7.06
N GLN A 150 -22.80 26.35 7.20
CA GLN A 150 -24.22 26.53 7.51
C GLN A 150 -24.44 27.16 8.90
N MET A 151 -23.67 26.71 9.90
CA MET A 151 -23.70 27.29 11.25
C MET A 151 -23.31 28.77 11.26
N LYS A 152 -22.26 29.16 10.51
CA LYS A 152 -21.84 30.56 10.40
C LYS A 152 -22.86 31.45 9.69
N LYS A 153 -23.64 30.89 8.75
CA LYS A 153 -24.70 31.61 8.02
C LYS A 153 -26.00 31.74 8.83
N GLY A 154 -26.06 31.21 10.06
CA GLY A 154 -27.26 31.22 10.90
C GLY A 154 -28.37 30.29 10.41
N GLY A 155 -28.04 29.30 9.56
CA GLY A 155 -29.02 28.51 8.81
C GLY A 155 -29.55 27.24 9.49
N VAL A 156 -29.12 26.92 10.72
CA VAL A 156 -29.50 25.66 11.38
C VAL A 156 -30.34 25.93 12.61
N THR A 157 -31.67 25.79 12.47
CA THR A 157 -32.57 25.53 13.60
C THR A 157 -32.38 24.08 14.01
N PHE A 158 -31.84 23.84 15.20
CA PHE A 158 -31.74 22.49 15.74
C PHE A 158 -33.15 21.90 15.93
N PRO A 159 -33.39 20.62 15.56
CA PRO A 159 -34.57 19.94 16.02
C PRO A 159 -34.49 19.82 17.55
N ASN A 160 -35.45 20.40 18.25
CA ASN A 160 -35.63 20.16 19.68
C ASN A 160 -36.16 18.72 19.84
N TRP A 161 -35.28 17.79 20.18
CA TRP A 161 -35.64 16.52 20.80
C TRP A 161 -34.58 16.11 21.81
#